data_AF-I1SRW6-F1
#
_entry.id   AF-I1SRW6-F1
#
_cell.length_a   1.000
_cell.length_b   1.000
_cell.length_c   1.000
_cell.angle_alpha   90.00
_cell.angle_beta   90.00
_cell.angle_gamma   90.00
#
_symmetry.space_group_name_H-M   'P 1'
#
loop_
_entity.id
_entity.type
_entity.pdbx_description
1 polymer ?
#
loop_
_entity_poly.entity_id
_entity_poly.type
_entity_poly.pdbx_seq_one_letter_code
_entity_poly.pdbx_strand_id
1 'polypeptide(L)'
;YNDIPALETAFQDKNVAAFMVEPIQGEAGVVVPDAGYLTKVRELCTKYNVLWIADEVQTGLARTGRRLAVDHEGVRPDIVILGKALSGGVYPVSAV
;
A
#
# COMPACT_ATOMS: atom_id res chain seq x y z
N TYR A 1 12.16 0.27 2.02
CA TYR A 1 11.07 -0.49 1.36
C TYR A 1 11.40 -1.96 1.50
N ASN A 2 10.39 -2.83 1.63
CA ASN A 2 10.61 -4.28 1.80
C ASN A 2 11.57 -4.64 2.96
N ASP A 3 11.54 -3.84 4.04
CA ASP A 3 12.39 -3.99 5.23
C ASP A 3 11.49 -3.96 6.47
N ILE A 4 11.14 -5.14 6.96
CA ILE A 4 10.25 -5.33 8.10
C ILE A 4 10.91 -4.93 9.43
N PRO A 5 12.17 -5.29 9.73
CA PRO A 5 12.85 -4.82 10.93
C PRO A 5 12.92 -3.30 11.05
N ALA A 6 13.22 -2.60 9.95
CA ALA A 6 13.24 -1.12 9.95
C ALA A 6 11.84 -0.53 10.17
N LEU A 7 10.81 -1.11 9.54
CA LEU A 7 9.42 -0.68 9.74
C LEU A 7 8.95 -0.87 11.18
N GLU A 8 9.23 -2.05 11.77
CA GLU A 8 8.86 -2.33 13.16
C GLU A 8 9.59 -1.39 14.13
N THR A 9 10.86 -1.07 13.86
CA THR A 9 11.62 -0.08 14.63
C THR A 9 10.97 1.30 14.56
N ALA A 10 10.56 1.75 13.36
CA ALA A 10 9.88 3.03 13.19
C ALA A 10 8.55 3.09 13.97
N PHE A 11 7.79 1.99 13.99
CA PHE A 11 6.50 1.92 14.71
C PHE A 11 6.63 1.92 16.24
N GLN A 12 7.85 1.84 16.79
CA GLN A 12 8.05 1.98 18.24
C GLN A 12 7.81 3.41 18.73
N ASP A 13 7.96 4.42 17.87
CA ASP A 13 7.60 5.81 18.19
C ASP A 13 6.08 5.95 18.31
N LYS A 14 5.62 6.39 19.48
CA LYS A 14 4.20 6.54 19.82
C LYS A 14 3.51 7.68 19.07
N ASN A 15 4.25 8.53 18.38
CA ASN A 15 3.71 9.63 17.59
C ASN A 15 3.40 9.24 16.13
N VAL A 16 3.78 8.03 15.69
CA VAL A 16 3.49 7.55 14.34
C VAL A 16 2.00 7.23 14.23
N ALA A 17 1.28 7.99 13.40
CA ALA A 17 -0.15 7.80 13.19
C ALA A 17 -0.49 6.88 12.01
N ALA A 18 0.32 6.90 10.95
CA ALA A 18 0.06 6.16 9.73
C ALA A 18 1.35 5.75 9.01
N PHE A 19 1.24 4.69 8.21
CA PHE A 19 2.24 4.24 7.25
C PHE A 19 1.61 4.19 5.86
N MET A 20 2.23 4.89 4.90
CA MET A 20 1.78 4.95 3.52
C MET A 20 2.80 4.27 2.61
N VAL A 21 2.33 3.36 1.75
CA VAL A 21 3.20 2.61 0.85
C VAL A 21 2.45 2.19 -0.42
N GLU A 22 3.13 2.23 -1.55
CA GLU A 22 2.67 1.57 -2.79
C GLU A 22 2.87 0.05 -2.66
N PRO A 23 1.87 -0.79 -3.01
CA PRO A 23 2.04 -2.25 -3.00
C PRO A 23 3.17 -2.76 -3.89
N ILE A 24 3.46 -2.04 -4.99
CA ILE A 24 4.60 -2.22 -5.87
C ILE A 24 5.08 -0.81 -6.20
N GLN A 25 6.33 -0.46 -5.89
CA GLN A 25 6.84 0.88 -6.18
C GLN A 25 7.00 1.07 -7.69
N GLY A 26 6.15 1.93 -8.28
CA GLY A 26 6.13 2.13 -9.73
C GLY A 26 7.36 2.88 -10.22
N GLU A 27 7.57 4.10 -9.71
CA GLU A 27 8.61 5.01 -10.19
C GLU A 27 10.04 4.61 -9.77
N ALA A 28 10.17 3.79 -8.74
CA ALA A 28 11.45 3.21 -8.33
C ALA A 28 11.95 2.08 -9.26
N GLY A 29 11.23 1.79 -10.36
CA GLY A 29 11.61 0.76 -11.33
C GLY A 29 10.79 -0.53 -11.22
N VAL A 30 9.50 -0.44 -10.94
CA VAL A 30 8.58 -1.59 -10.80
C VAL A 30 9.11 -2.61 -9.79
N VAL A 31 9.28 -2.16 -8.55
CA VAL A 31 9.86 -2.98 -7.48
C VAL A 31 8.77 -3.80 -6.79
N VAL A 32 8.63 -5.05 -7.22
CA VAL A 32 7.74 -6.03 -6.57
C VAL A 32 8.34 -6.38 -5.20
N PRO A 33 7.58 -6.30 -4.09
CA PRO A 33 8.10 -6.66 -2.79
C PRO A 33 8.29 -8.18 -2.65
N ASP A 34 9.01 -8.61 -1.62
CA ASP A 34 9.09 -10.03 -1.30
C ASP A 34 7.71 -10.57 -0.86
N ALA A 35 7.49 -11.85 -1.10
CA ALA A 35 6.25 -12.52 -0.73
C ALA A 35 5.99 -12.39 0.78
N GLY A 36 4.80 -11.92 1.14
CA GLY A 36 4.36 -11.74 2.51
C GLY A 36 4.72 -10.39 3.11
N TYR A 37 5.40 -9.50 2.38
CA TYR A 37 5.72 -8.16 2.85
C TYR A 37 4.46 -7.38 3.24
N LEU A 38 3.43 -7.37 2.40
CA LEU A 38 2.20 -6.61 2.66
C LEU A 38 1.39 -7.23 3.82
N THR A 39 1.43 -8.55 3.95
CA THR A 39 0.91 -9.28 5.12
C THR A 39 1.59 -8.83 6.40
N LYS A 40 2.92 -8.74 6.41
CA LYS A 40 3.68 -8.26 7.57
C LYS A 40 3.44 -6.78 7.86
N VAL A 41 3.30 -5.94 6.84
CA VAL A 41 2.89 -4.54 6.99
C VAL A 41 1.53 -4.46 7.70
N ARG A 42 0.53 -5.23 7.26
CA ARG A 42 -0.80 -5.26 7.88
C ARG A 42 -0.72 -5.68 9.35
N GLU A 43 -0.02 -6.77 9.64
CA GLU A 43 0.18 -7.28 11.01
C GLU A 43 0.82 -6.22 11.92
N LEU A 44 1.87 -5.55 11.45
CA LEU A 44 2.55 -4.50 12.22
C LEU A 44 1.66 -3.28 12.43
N CYS A 45 0.95 -2.82 11.40
CA CYS A 45 0.03 -1.69 11.52
C CYS A 45 -1.05 -1.97 12.59
N THR A 46 -1.59 -3.19 12.62
CA THR A 46 -2.53 -3.63 13.66
C THR A 46 -1.87 -3.70 15.04
N LYS A 47 -0.68 -4.30 15.16
CA LYS A 47 0.05 -4.46 16.43
C LYS A 47 0.38 -3.12 17.10
N TYR A 48 0.78 -2.13 16.30
CA TYR A 48 1.25 -0.84 16.80
C TYR A 48 0.18 0.26 16.77
N ASN A 49 -1.05 -0.07 16.37
CA ASN A 49 -2.14 0.90 16.21
C ASN A 49 -1.76 2.07 15.27
N VAL A 50 -1.17 1.73 14.14
CA VAL A 50 -0.78 2.65 13.06
C VAL A 50 -1.70 2.38 11.88
N LEU A 51 -2.27 3.44 11.29
CA LEU A 51 -3.12 3.30 10.10
C LEU A 51 -2.28 2.89 8.89
N TRP A 52 -2.75 1.90 8.13
CA TRP A 52 -2.14 1.56 6.85
C TRP A 52 -2.87 2.24 5.69
N ILE A 53 -2.13 3.07 4.95
CA ILE A 53 -2.58 3.69 3.69
C ILE A 53 -1.90 2.97 2.53
N ALA A 54 -2.68 2.28 1.69
CA ALA A 54 -2.17 1.71 0.45
C ALA A 54 -2.33 2.72 -0.69
N ASP A 55 -1.22 3.19 -1.25
CA ASP A 55 -1.25 4.00 -2.47
C ASP A 55 -1.39 3.07 -3.67
N GLU A 56 -2.62 2.96 -4.16
CA GLU A 56 -2.99 2.13 -5.31
C GLU A 56 -3.27 2.97 -6.56
N VAL A 57 -2.81 4.23 -6.60
CA VAL A 57 -3.01 5.12 -7.74
C VAL A 57 -2.49 4.48 -9.02
N GLN A 58 -1.35 3.80 -8.97
CA GLN A 58 -0.78 3.08 -10.11
C GLN A 58 -1.17 1.61 -10.18
N THR A 59 -1.13 0.91 -9.06
CA THR A 59 -1.22 -0.55 -9.00
C THR A 59 -2.66 -1.07 -8.95
N GLY A 60 -3.60 -0.19 -8.59
CA GLY A 60 -5.01 -0.52 -8.50
C GLY A 60 -5.68 -0.63 -9.87
N LEU A 61 -6.99 -0.89 -9.83
CA LEU A 61 -7.86 -0.97 -11.01
C LEU A 61 -7.33 -1.96 -12.06
N ALA A 62 -7.07 -3.19 -11.62
CA ALA A 62 -6.66 -4.31 -12.48
C ALA A 62 -5.26 -4.21 -13.10
N ARG A 63 -4.48 -3.15 -12.84
CA ARG A 63 -3.12 -3.01 -13.41
C ARG A 63 -2.24 -4.23 -13.15
N THR A 64 -2.33 -4.82 -11.97
CA THR A 64 -1.52 -5.97 -11.54
C THR A 64 -2.24 -7.32 -11.71
N GLY A 65 -3.40 -7.36 -12.37
CA GLY A 65 -4.20 -8.59 -12.53
C GLY A 65 -5.19 -8.87 -11.40
N ARG A 66 -5.27 -7.99 -10.39
CA ARG A 66 -6.30 -7.98 -9.33
C ARG A 66 -6.92 -6.59 -9.21
N ARG A 67 -8.13 -6.50 -8.64
CA ARG A 67 -8.85 -5.22 -8.51
C ARG A 67 -8.00 -4.19 -7.77
N LEU A 68 -7.37 -4.58 -6.67
CA LEU A 68 -6.31 -3.86 -5.97
C LEU A 68 -5.07 -4.76 -5.88
N ALA A 69 -3.86 -4.21 -5.89
CA ALA A 69 -2.65 -5.02 -5.77
C ALA A 69 -2.51 -5.67 -4.38
N VAL A 70 -3.03 -5.05 -3.32
CA VAL A 70 -3.11 -5.67 -1.98
C VAL A 70 -3.92 -6.98 -1.96
N ASP A 71 -4.84 -7.17 -2.92
CA ASP A 71 -5.65 -8.39 -3.03
C ASP A 71 -4.79 -9.63 -3.41
N HIS A 72 -3.56 -9.46 -3.90
CA HIS A 72 -2.65 -10.59 -4.18
C HIS A 72 -2.23 -11.33 -2.90
N GLU A 73 -2.13 -10.63 -1.78
CA GLU A 73 -1.87 -11.23 -0.46
C GLU A 73 -3.13 -11.33 0.41
N GLY A 74 -4.29 -10.92 -0.10
CA GLY A 74 -5.57 -11.00 0.63
C GLY A 74 -5.64 -10.08 1.86
N VAL A 75 -4.88 -9.00 1.87
CA VAL A 75 -4.76 -8.07 3.00
C VAL A 75 -5.58 -6.80 2.77
N ARG A 76 -6.07 -6.21 3.86
CA ARG A 76 -6.95 -5.02 3.81
C ARG A 76 -6.27 -3.79 4.47
N PRO A 77 -5.94 -2.75 3.70
CA PRO A 77 -5.48 -1.47 4.28
C PRO A 77 -6.64 -0.73 4.94
N ASP A 78 -6.30 0.26 5.78
CA ASP A 78 -7.29 1.11 6.46
C ASP A 78 -7.80 2.21 5.51
N ILE A 79 -6.93 2.72 4.62
CA ILE A 79 -7.22 3.72 3.59
C ILE A 79 -6.62 3.26 2.26
N VAL A 80 -7.30 3.52 1.14
CA VAL A 80 -6.81 3.23 -0.22
C VAL A 80 -6.86 4.50 -1.05
N ILE A 81 -5.73 4.85 -1.67
CA ILE A 81 -5.69 5.98 -2.60
C ILE A 81 -5.84 5.47 -4.03
N LEU A 82 -6.77 6.07 -4.79
CA LEU A 82 -7.01 5.73 -6.20
C LEU A 82 -6.94 6.97 -7.09
N GLY A 83 -6.58 6.74 -8.35
CA GLY A 83 -6.46 7.78 -9.37
C GLY A 83 -6.18 7.14 -10.73
N LYS A 84 -5.40 7.83 -11.59
CA LYS A 84 -4.97 7.35 -12.92
C LYS A 84 -6.10 6.68 -13.71
N ALA A 85 -6.14 5.35 -13.74
CA ALA A 85 -7.14 4.57 -14.48
C ALA A 85 -8.58 4.82 -14.02
N LEU A 86 -8.79 5.39 -12.83
CA LEU A 86 -10.11 5.76 -12.30
C LEU A 86 -10.85 6.73 -13.26
N SER A 87 -10.09 7.57 -13.94
CA SER A 87 -10.60 8.52 -14.92
C SER A 87 -11.19 7.90 -16.18
N GLY A 88 -10.90 6.63 -16.46
CA GLY A 88 -11.11 6.06 -17.79
C GLY A 88 -10.33 6.80 -18.90
N GLY A 89 -9.35 7.63 -18.55
CA GLY A 89 -8.62 8.49 -19.49
C GLY A 89 -9.38 9.75 -19.95
N VAL A 90 -10.54 10.06 -19.36
CA VAL A 90 -11.43 11.14 -19.87
C VAL A 90 -11.61 12.34 -18.94
N TYR A 91 -11.34 12.20 -17.64
CA TYR A 91 -11.55 13.28 -16.66
C TYR A 91 -10.57 13.20 -15.48
N PRO A 92 -9.96 14.30 -15.02
CA PRO A 92 -9.08 14.26 -13.85
C PRO A 92 -9.88 13.90 -12.59
N VAL A 93 -9.59 12.74 -12.00
CA VAL A 93 -10.28 12.24 -10.79
C VAL A 93 -9.35 11.40 -9.94
N SER A 94 -9.50 11.52 -8.64
CA SER A 94 -8.90 10.67 -7.61
C SER A 94 -9.91 10.34 -6.51
N ALA A 95 -9.61 9.36 -5.68
CA ALA A 95 -10.43 8.98 -4.53
C ALA A 95 -9.54 8.56 -3.34
N VAL A 96 -10.12 8.69 -2.15
CA VAL A 96 -9.58 8.27 -0.83
C VAL A 96 -10.60 7.37 -0.16
#